data_AF-A0A0F9CFQ6-F1
#
_entry.id   AF-A0A0F9CFQ6-F1
#
_cell.length_a   1.000
_cell.length_b   1.000
_cell.length_c   1.000
_cell.angle_alpha   90.00
_cell.angle_beta   90.00
_cell.angle_gamma   90.00
#
_symmetry.space_group_name_H-M   'P 1'
#
loop_
_entity.id
_entity.type
_entity.pdbx_description
1 polymer ?
#
loop_
_entity_poly.entity_id
_entity_poly.type
_entity_poly.pdbx_seq_one_letter_code
_entity_poly.pdbx_strand_id
1 'polypeptide(L)'
;MGDWMAGCCQLLEPLYNALKQKILASDYIQADESPIKVLDSDKKGSTHQGYQWVYHDPVQKLVLFNYRKGRGRNGPKELLAVYHGYLQCDGYTVYDKIGADPKITLAGCLVHARRKFHDAQDSDKKRAQTALALFRKIYLEERDVKEEAPDDFGKIKPLRDEKIRPLLAQIKKWIGTEQFKVLPKSLIGKAMAYFINQYPKLDAIFGDGRIELDNDLIENAIRPMAIGRKNYLFCGSHGAAQNAAMLYSFFGSCKMQDINPREWLDELLPGYQTKV
;
A
#
# COMPACT_ATOMS: atom_id res chain seq x y z
N MET A 1 12.34 14.61 27.50
CA MET A 1 12.41 14.71 26.02
C MET A 1 11.10 14.33 25.32
N GLY A 2 10.22 13.48 25.87
CA GLY A 2 8.95 13.13 25.23
C GLY A 2 7.82 14.18 25.35
N ASP A 3 7.91 15.10 26.31
CA ASP A 3 6.82 16.00 26.69
C ASP A 3 6.57 17.12 25.66
N TRP A 4 7.63 17.75 25.15
CA TRP A 4 7.50 18.80 24.13
C TRP A 4 7.05 18.26 22.77
N MET A 5 7.53 17.08 22.37
CA MET A 5 7.13 16.44 21.10
C MET A 5 5.65 16.03 21.15
N ALA A 6 5.18 15.55 22.31
CA ALA A 6 3.77 15.28 22.52
C ALA A 6 2.92 16.55 22.45
N GLY A 7 3.36 17.63 23.10
CA GLY A 7 2.71 18.95 23.00
C GLY A 7 2.59 19.45 21.56
N CYS A 8 3.67 19.37 20.77
CA CYS A 8 3.60 19.75 19.35
C CYS A 8 2.63 18.86 18.56
N CYS A 9 2.64 17.54 18.77
CA CYS A 9 1.70 16.63 18.09
C CYS A 9 0.25 16.93 18.47
N GLN A 10 -0.02 17.33 19.70
CA GLN A 10 -1.36 17.74 20.13
C GLN A 10 -1.85 18.98 19.35
N LEU A 11 -0.97 19.96 19.11
CA LEU A 11 -1.30 21.13 18.29
C LEU A 11 -1.54 20.77 16.81
N LEU A 12 -0.87 19.72 16.31
CA LEU A 12 -1.00 19.26 14.92
C LEU A 12 -2.17 18.28 14.71
N GLU A 13 -2.83 17.80 15.76
CA GLU A 13 -3.92 16.83 15.67
C GLU A 13 -5.08 17.26 14.74
N PRO A 14 -5.52 18.54 14.73
CA PRO A 14 -6.54 19.00 13.78
C PRO A 14 -6.12 18.82 12.31
N LEU A 15 -4.84 19.06 11.98
CA LEU A 15 -4.30 18.87 10.63
C LEU A 15 -4.23 17.39 10.26
N TYR A 16 -3.89 16.52 11.23
CA TYR A 16 -3.89 15.07 11.02
C TYR A 16 -5.30 14.55 10.73
N ASN A 17 -6.31 15.07 11.43
CA ASN A 17 -7.70 14.75 11.19
C ASN A 17 -8.18 15.25 9.81
N ALA A 18 -7.77 16.45 9.41
CA ALA A 18 -8.07 16.98 8.07
C ALA A 18 -7.40 16.14 6.96
N LEU A 19 -6.14 15.73 7.15
CA LEU A 19 -5.44 14.81 6.24
C LEU A 19 -6.18 13.48 6.12
N LYS A 20 -6.59 12.90 7.25
CA LYS A 20 -7.39 11.67 7.27
C LYS A 20 -8.69 11.83 6.48
N GLN A 21 -9.41 12.94 6.65
CA GLN A 21 -10.62 13.21 5.89
C GLN A 21 -10.35 13.34 4.39
N LYS A 22 -9.27 14.02 3.99
CA LYS A 22 -8.86 14.13 2.58
C LYS A 22 -8.58 12.77 1.94
N ILE A 23 -7.82 11.91 2.62
CA ILE A 23 -7.55 10.54 2.16
C ILE A 23 -8.84 9.74 2.01
N LEU A 24 -9.75 9.81 2.99
CA LEU A 24 -11.01 9.07 2.95
C LEU A 24 -12.04 9.63 1.95
N ALA A 25 -11.85 10.85 1.47
CA ALA A 25 -12.67 11.46 0.43
C ALA A 25 -12.13 11.20 -0.99
N SER A 26 -10.97 10.56 -1.13
CA SER A 26 -10.43 10.17 -2.43
C SER A 26 -11.17 8.97 -3.00
N ASP A 27 -11.31 8.90 -4.33
CA ASP A 27 -11.91 7.73 -4.99
C ASP A 27 -10.94 6.56 -5.14
N TYR A 28 -9.65 6.78 -4.90
CA TYR A 28 -8.61 5.78 -5.06
C TYR A 28 -7.51 5.96 -4.02
N ILE A 29 -7.33 4.93 -3.19
CA ILE A 29 -6.25 4.84 -2.23
C ILE A 29 -5.57 3.48 -2.30
N GLN A 30 -4.30 3.48 -1.92
CA GLN A 30 -3.48 2.30 -1.66
C GLN A 30 -3.44 2.03 -0.16
N ALA A 31 -3.41 0.76 0.23
CA ALA A 31 -3.25 0.35 1.62
C ALA A 31 -2.19 -0.75 1.78
N ASP A 32 -1.44 -0.64 2.86
CA ASP A 32 -0.46 -1.63 3.33
C ASP A 32 -0.23 -1.44 4.83
N GLU A 33 0.47 -2.36 5.48
CA GLU A 33 0.76 -2.27 6.90
C GLU A 33 2.19 -2.64 7.24
N SER A 34 2.74 -1.97 8.25
CA SER A 34 4.12 -2.17 8.62
C SER A 34 4.30 -2.22 10.14
N PRO A 35 5.03 -3.22 10.66
CA PRO A 35 5.18 -3.45 12.09
C PRO A 35 5.97 -2.33 12.77
N ILE A 36 5.64 -2.04 14.03
CA ILE A 36 6.40 -1.14 14.90
C ILE A 36 6.43 -1.68 16.34
N LYS A 37 7.62 -1.71 16.95
CA LYS A 37 7.79 -2.14 18.35
C LYS A 37 7.43 -1.00 19.29
N VAL A 38 6.68 -1.31 20.35
CA VAL A 38 6.16 -0.33 21.30
C VAL A 38 6.35 -0.83 22.73
N LEU A 39 6.82 0.01 23.64
CA LEU A 39 6.79 -0.32 25.07
C LEU A 39 5.35 -0.27 25.59
N ASP A 40 5.00 -1.29 26.36
CA ASP A 40 3.68 -1.47 26.94
C ASP A 40 3.87 -1.90 28.39
N SER A 41 3.23 -1.18 29.33
CA SER A 41 3.30 -1.48 30.76
C SER A 41 2.83 -2.89 31.08
N ASP A 42 1.93 -3.41 30.26
CA ASP A 42 1.32 -4.73 30.42
C ASP A 42 2.25 -5.86 29.93
N LYS A 43 3.39 -5.52 29.29
CA LYS A 43 4.39 -6.46 28.78
C LYS A 43 5.78 -6.19 29.35
N LYS A 44 5.95 -6.45 30.66
CA LYS A 44 7.26 -6.34 31.32
C LYS A 44 8.34 -7.17 30.59
N GLY A 45 9.50 -6.54 30.34
CA GLY A 45 10.66 -7.19 29.71
C GLY A 45 10.54 -7.45 28.21
N SER A 46 9.46 -7.03 27.54
CA SER A 46 9.32 -7.19 26.09
C SER A 46 8.59 -6.00 25.45
N THR A 47 8.64 -5.91 24.12
CA THR A 47 7.89 -4.89 23.38
C THR A 47 6.59 -5.48 22.86
N HIS A 48 5.52 -4.68 22.85
CA HIS A 48 4.32 -4.96 22.09
C HIS A 48 4.55 -4.75 20.58
N GLN A 49 4.00 -5.64 19.76
CA GLN A 49 4.04 -5.54 18.31
C GLN A 49 2.82 -4.74 17.82
N GLY A 50 2.99 -3.44 17.64
CA GLY A 50 2.03 -2.57 16.98
C GLY A 50 2.19 -2.59 15.46
N TYR A 51 1.26 -1.93 14.77
CA TYR A 51 1.24 -1.80 13.32
C TYR A 51 0.87 -0.38 12.93
N GLN A 52 1.60 0.19 11.97
CA GLN A 52 1.14 1.36 11.24
C GLN A 52 0.38 0.85 10.02
N TRP A 53 -0.93 1.12 9.98
CA TRP A 53 -1.73 0.95 8.78
C TRP A 53 -1.56 2.18 7.93
N VAL A 54 -1.08 2.02 6.71
CA VAL A 54 -0.74 3.13 5.84
C VAL A 54 -1.77 3.20 4.73
N TYR A 55 -2.19 4.41 4.41
CA TYR A 55 -3.10 4.72 3.33
C TYR A 55 -2.50 5.83 2.49
N HIS A 56 -2.37 5.61 1.20
CA HIS A 56 -1.73 6.54 0.30
C HIS A 56 -2.70 6.89 -0.82
N ASP A 57 -2.88 8.18 -1.09
CA ASP A 57 -3.59 8.70 -2.27
C ASP A 57 -2.52 9.06 -3.32
N PRO A 58 -2.35 8.25 -4.37
CA PRO A 58 -1.33 8.50 -5.39
C PRO A 58 -1.57 9.78 -6.20
N VAL A 59 -2.84 10.20 -6.34
CA VAL A 59 -3.23 11.35 -7.15
C VAL A 59 -2.93 12.65 -6.40
N GLN A 60 -3.35 12.73 -5.15
CA GLN A 60 -3.08 13.91 -4.30
C GLN A 60 -1.69 13.88 -3.67
N LYS A 61 -0.95 12.77 -3.81
CA LYS A 61 0.38 12.59 -3.22
C LYS A 61 0.36 12.81 -1.70
N LEU A 62 -0.62 12.20 -1.05
CA LEU A 62 -0.84 12.26 0.39
C LEU A 62 -0.73 10.87 1.00
N VAL A 63 -0.12 10.79 2.19
CA VAL A 63 -0.01 9.53 2.94
C VAL A 63 -0.43 9.69 4.39
N LEU A 64 -1.20 8.73 4.87
CA LEU A 64 -1.69 8.63 6.24
C LEU A 64 -1.14 7.35 6.87
N PHE A 65 -0.37 7.49 7.93
CA PHE A 65 -0.03 6.41 8.85
C PHE A 65 -1.02 6.44 10.00
N ASN A 66 -1.69 5.32 10.24
CA ASN A 66 -2.67 5.15 11.30
C ASN A 66 -2.22 4.02 12.25
N TYR A 67 -1.75 4.41 13.43
CA TYR A 67 -1.24 3.45 14.40
C TYR A 67 -2.36 2.60 14.99
N ARG A 68 -2.14 1.29 15.08
CA ARG A 68 -3.01 0.34 15.75
C ARG A 68 -2.20 -0.63 16.59
N LYS A 69 -2.79 -1.08 17.71
CA LYS A 69 -2.18 -2.09 18.58
C LYS A 69 -2.11 -3.49 17.93
N GLY A 70 -2.71 -3.73 16.77
CA GLY A 70 -2.66 -5.04 16.13
C GLY A 70 -2.80 -4.99 14.61
N ARG A 71 -2.47 -6.13 13.98
CA ARG A 71 -2.63 -6.37 12.53
C ARG A 71 -4.01 -6.92 12.16
N GLY A 72 -4.93 -6.95 13.12
CA GLY A 72 -6.29 -7.47 12.90
C GLY A 72 -7.14 -6.49 12.08
N ARG A 73 -8.24 -7.02 11.54
CA ARG A 73 -9.18 -6.28 10.69
C ARG A 73 -9.80 -5.01 11.31
N ASN A 74 -9.79 -4.87 12.63
CA ASN A 74 -10.51 -3.77 13.30
C ASN A 74 -9.93 -2.41 12.90
N GLY A 75 -8.60 -2.31 12.77
CA GLY A 75 -7.92 -1.08 12.35
C GLY A 75 -8.44 -0.53 11.02
N PRO A 76 -8.28 -1.28 9.90
CA PRO A 76 -8.77 -0.85 8.60
C PRO A 76 -10.30 -0.79 8.54
N LYS A 77 -11.02 -1.70 9.20
CA LYS A 77 -12.49 -1.68 9.21
C LYS A 77 -13.06 -0.40 9.82
N GLU A 78 -12.50 0.06 10.94
CA GLU A 78 -12.95 1.29 11.59
C GLU A 78 -12.61 2.53 10.75
N LEU A 79 -11.42 2.57 10.14
CA LEU A 79 -10.99 3.72 9.35
C LEU A 79 -11.77 3.84 8.03
N LEU A 80 -11.93 2.71 7.33
CA LEU A 80 -12.54 2.63 6.00
C LEU A 80 -14.07 2.47 6.05
N ALA A 81 -14.70 2.54 7.22
CA ALA A 81 -16.15 2.38 7.36
C ALA A 81 -16.97 3.40 6.55
N VAL A 82 -16.37 4.56 6.25
CA VAL A 82 -16.98 5.66 5.48
C VAL A 82 -16.35 5.84 4.09
N TYR A 83 -15.44 4.93 3.70
CA TYR A 83 -14.72 5.03 2.43
C TYR A 83 -15.55 4.45 1.28
N HIS A 84 -15.48 5.12 0.13
CA HIS A 84 -16.12 4.70 -1.10
C HIS A 84 -15.12 4.89 -2.25
N GLY A 85 -14.89 3.85 -3.04
CA GLY A 85 -13.94 3.91 -4.16
C GLY A 85 -13.06 2.67 -4.28
N TYR A 86 -11.92 2.84 -4.94
CA TYR A 86 -10.93 1.80 -5.16
C TYR A 86 -9.95 1.72 -3.99
N LEU A 87 -9.75 0.52 -3.46
CA LEU A 87 -8.74 0.23 -2.46
C LEU A 87 -7.74 -0.77 -3.05
N GLN A 88 -6.56 -0.27 -3.42
CA GLN A 88 -5.49 -1.14 -3.90
C GLN A 88 -4.67 -1.67 -2.73
N CYS A 89 -4.47 -2.98 -2.69
CA CYS A 89 -3.75 -3.64 -1.61
C CYS A 89 -3.01 -4.89 -2.11
N ASP A 90 -2.21 -5.48 -1.24
CA ASP A 90 -1.65 -6.79 -1.46
C ASP A 90 -2.72 -7.91 -1.33
N GLY A 91 -2.27 -9.17 -1.35
CA GLY A 91 -3.15 -10.32 -1.19
C GLY A 91 -3.52 -10.67 0.26
N TYR A 92 -3.36 -9.77 1.23
CA TYR A 92 -3.65 -10.09 2.63
C TYR A 92 -5.16 -10.23 2.88
N THR A 93 -5.55 -11.31 3.54
CA THR A 93 -6.95 -11.73 3.73
C THR A 93 -7.78 -10.79 4.61
N VAL A 94 -7.15 -9.83 5.30
CA VAL A 94 -7.87 -8.77 6.00
C VAL A 94 -8.62 -7.88 5.01
N TYR A 95 -8.01 -7.55 3.87
CA TYR A 95 -8.62 -6.70 2.86
C TYR A 95 -9.83 -7.36 2.19
N ASP A 96 -9.84 -8.68 2.02
CA ASP A 96 -11.00 -9.42 1.50
C ASP A 96 -12.27 -9.15 2.31
N LYS A 97 -12.14 -9.00 3.64
CA LYS A 97 -13.26 -8.67 4.52
C LYS A 97 -13.69 -7.22 4.44
N ILE A 98 -12.79 -6.32 4.04
CA ILE A 98 -13.07 -4.91 3.82
C ILE A 98 -13.82 -4.74 2.50
N GLY A 99 -13.36 -5.40 1.44
CA GLY A 99 -14.03 -5.42 0.13
C GLY A 99 -15.35 -6.21 0.08
N ALA A 100 -15.82 -6.73 1.22
CA ALA A 100 -17.19 -7.23 1.33
C ALA A 100 -18.21 -6.07 1.38
N ASP A 101 -17.76 -4.85 1.69
CA ASP A 101 -18.58 -3.65 1.52
C ASP A 101 -18.68 -3.32 0.01
N PRO A 102 -19.90 -3.27 -0.58
CA PRO A 102 -20.08 -2.99 -1.99
C PRO A 102 -19.61 -1.59 -2.42
N LYS A 103 -19.36 -0.68 -1.48
CA LYS A 103 -18.80 0.65 -1.75
C LYS A 103 -17.30 0.63 -2.05
N ILE A 104 -16.61 -0.48 -1.74
CA ILE A 104 -15.17 -0.61 -1.88
C ILE A 104 -14.86 -1.63 -2.97
N THR A 105 -14.21 -1.18 -4.03
CA THR A 105 -13.68 -2.07 -5.07
C THR A 105 -12.22 -2.36 -4.79
N LEU A 106 -11.90 -3.63 -4.50
CA LEU A 106 -10.51 -4.02 -4.27
C LEU A 106 -9.73 -4.11 -5.58
N ALA A 107 -8.61 -3.40 -5.65
CA ALA A 107 -7.62 -3.51 -6.71
C ALA A 107 -6.41 -4.32 -6.24
N GLY A 108 -5.93 -5.22 -7.09
CA GLY A 108 -4.82 -6.11 -6.78
C GLY A 108 -3.45 -5.50 -7.08
N CYS A 109 -2.40 -6.26 -6.80
CA CYS A 109 -1.02 -5.88 -7.04
C CYS A 109 -0.32 -6.98 -7.86
N LEU A 110 0.10 -6.66 -9.09
CA LEU A 110 0.69 -7.66 -10.01
C LEU A 110 2.04 -8.18 -9.52
N VAL A 111 2.86 -7.35 -8.86
CA VAL A 111 4.20 -7.74 -8.39
C VAL A 111 4.12 -8.89 -7.37
N HIS A 112 3.06 -8.91 -6.56
CA HIS A 112 2.82 -9.99 -5.59
C HIS A 112 2.46 -11.31 -6.28
N ALA A 113 1.63 -11.25 -7.33
CA ALA A 113 1.33 -12.43 -8.13
C ALA A 113 2.57 -12.92 -8.89
N ARG A 114 3.32 -12.00 -9.52
CA ARG A 114 4.57 -12.29 -10.24
C ARG A 114 5.60 -12.94 -9.32
N ARG A 115 5.78 -12.44 -8.09
CA ARG A 115 6.73 -12.98 -7.11
C ARG A 115 6.50 -14.47 -6.84
N LYS A 116 5.24 -14.92 -6.76
CA LYS A 116 4.93 -16.34 -6.59
C LYS A 116 5.43 -17.22 -7.75
N PHE A 117 5.36 -16.72 -8.98
CA PHE A 117 5.92 -17.44 -10.14
C PHE A 117 7.45 -17.40 -10.17
N HIS A 118 8.05 -16.29 -9.74
CA HIS A 118 9.50 -16.20 -9.57
C HIS A 118 10.01 -17.23 -8.56
N ASP A 119 9.39 -17.31 -7.38
CA ASP A 119 9.75 -18.27 -6.33
C ASP A 119 9.57 -19.73 -6.79
N ALA A 120 8.65 -19.98 -7.74
CA ALA A 120 8.41 -21.31 -8.28
C ALA A 120 9.49 -21.78 -9.28
N GLN A 121 10.37 -20.89 -9.77
CA GLN A 121 11.39 -21.22 -10.77
C GLN A 121 12.34 -22.34 -10.33
N ASP A 122 12.63 -22.42 -9.03
CA ASP A 122 13.53 -23.43 -8.47
C ASP A 122 12.95 -24.85 -8.55
N SER A 123 11.62 -24.97 -8.69
CA SER A 123 10.90 -26.23 -8.68
C SER A 123 10.24 -26.59 -10.02
N ASP A 124 9.78 -25.61 -10.79
CA ASP A 124 9.20 -25.80 -12.13
C ASP A 124 9.55 -24.61 -13.02
N LYS A 125 10.81 -24.58 -13.45
CA LYS A 125 11.38 -23.50 -14.27
C LYS A 125 10.58 -23.25 -15.54
N LYS A 126 10.15 -24.30 -16.24
CA LYS A 126 9.47 -24.17 -17.54
C LYS A 126 8.14 -23.43 -17.41
N ARG A 127 7.29 -23.81 -16.45
CA ARG A 127 6.00 -23.13 -16.23
C ARG A 127 6.17 -21.74 -15.64
N ALA A 128 7.07 -21.61 -14.67
CA ALA A 128 7.39 -20.32 -14.08
C ALA A 128 7.84 -19.30 -15.13
N GLN A 129 8.76 -19.69 -16.02
CA GLN A 129 9.24 -18.82 -17.10
C GLN A 129 8.15 -18.42 -18.10
N THR A 130 7.21 -19.31 -18.43
CA THR A 130 6.05 -18.97 -19.27
C THR A 130 5.22 -17.84 -18.65
N ALA A 131 4.88 -17.95 -17.37
CA ALA A 131 4.14 -16.89 -16.66
C ALA A 131 4.96 -15.59 -16.59
N LEU A 132 6.24 -15.69 -16.21
CA LEU A 132 7.12 -14.53 -16.07
C LEU A 132 7.36 -13.80 -17.39
N ALA A 133 7.36 -14.50 -18.52
CA ALA A 133 7.44 -13.88 -19.85
C ALA A 133 6.18 -13.04 -20.15
N LEU A 134 5.00 -13.49 -19.74
CA LEU A 134 3.76 -12.72 -19.88
C LEU A 134 3.74 -11.50 -18.96
N PHE A 135 4.14 -11.64 -17.69
CA PHE A 135 4.31 -10.49 -16.80
C PHE A 135 5.32 -9.49 -17.36
N ARG A 136 6.45 -9.95 -17.92
CA ARG A 136 7.42 -9.05 -18.56
C ARG A 136 6.79 -8.25 -19.70
N LYS A 137 5.96 -8.88 -20.54
CA LYS A 137 5.23 -8.18 -21.60
C LYS A 137 4.30 -7.13 -21.04
N ILE A 138 3.49 -7.48 -20.03
CA ILE A 138 2.60 -6.53 -19.33
C ILE A 138 3.37 -5.28 -18.88
N TYR A 139 4.53 -5.45 -18.23
CA TYR A 139 5.32 -4.31 -17.76
C TYR A 139 5.97 -3.48 -18.87
N LEU A 140 6.30 -4.10 -20.02
CA LEU A 140 6.78 -3.36 -21.18
C LEU A 140 5.66 -2.52 -21.77
N GLU A 141 4.47 -3.11 -21.98
CA GLU A 141 3.30 -2.37 -22.47
C GLU A 141 2.91 -1.25 -21.50
N GLU A 142 2.94 -1.49 -20.19
CA GLU A 142 2.64 -0.45 -19.18
C GLU A 142 3.58 0.75 -19.29
N ARG A 143 4.88 0.51 -19.48
CA ARG A 143 5.85 1.58 -19.69
C ARG A 143 5.50 2.36 -20.95
N ASP A 144 5.24 1.67 -22.05
CA ASP A 144 4.93 2.31 -23.33
C ASP A 144 3.60 3.10 -23.25
N VAL A 145 2.60 2.61 -22.49
CA VAL A 145 1.35 3.33 -22.20
C VAL A 145 1.61 4.61 -21.39
N LYS A 146 2.45 4.55 -20.35
CA LYS A 146 2.80 5.74 -19.54
C LYS A 146 3.61 6.77 -20.34
N GLU A 147 4.43 6.32 -21.30
CA GLU A 147 5.15 7.20 -22.21
C GLU A 147 4.21 7.87 -23.24
N GLU A 148 3.19 7.14 -23.72
CA GLU A 148 2.20 7.64 -24.69
C GLU A 148 1.18 8.62 -24.06
N ALA A 149 0.81 8.38 -22.80
CA ALA A 149 -0.20 9.15 -22.07
C ALA A 149 0.28 9.56 -20.67
N PRO A 150 1.35 10.38 -20.56
CA PRO A 150 1.90 10.78 -19.26
C PRO A 150 0.85 11.56 -18.46
N ASP A 151 0.52 11.05 -17.28
CA ASP A 151 -0.48 11.60 -16.35
C ASP A 151 -1.90 11.84 -16.93
N ASP A 152 -2.20 11.29 -18.13
CA ASP A 152 -3.51 11.37 -18.78
C ASP A 152 -4.32 10.10 -18.49
N PHE A 153 -4.91 10.04 -17.30
CA PHE A 153 -5.68 8.89 -16.83
C PHE A 153 -6.85 8.51 -17.75
N GLY A 154 -7.41 9.48 -18.47
CA GLY A 154 -8.49 9.27 -19.44
C GLY A 154 -8.03 8.46 -20.66
N LYS A 155 -6.77 8.62 -21.08
CA LYS A 155 -6.15 7.83 -22.16
C LYS A 155 -5.46 6.56 -21.67
N ILE A 156 -4.90 6.57 -20.47
CA ILE A 156 -4.25 5.38 -19.89
C ILE A 156 -5.23 4.21 -19.83
N LYS A 157 -6.46 4.44 -19.34
CA LYS A 157 -7.45 3.36 -19.21
C LYS A 157 -7.71 2.60 -20.53
N PRO A 158 -8.15 3.24 -21.64
CA PRO A 158 -8.41 2.53 -22.89
C PRO A 158 -7.15 1.86 -23.46
N LEU A 159 -5.98 2.49 -23.35
CA LEU A 159 -4.71 1.89 -23.78
C LEU A 159 -4.38 0.61 -23.01
N ARG A 160 -4.61 0.60 -21.68
CA ARG A 160 -4.42 -0.61 -20.86
C ARG A 160 -5.45 -1.69 -21.18
N ASP A 161 -6.72 -1.32 -21.41
CA ASP A 161 -7.78 -2.24 -21.83
C ASP A 161 -7.41 -2.91 -23.18
N GLU A 162 -6.80 -2.19 -24.11
CA GLU A 162 -6.36 -2.70 -25.41
C GLU A 162 -5.08 -3.55 -25.34
N LYS A 163 -4.02 -3.03 -24.70
CA LYS A 163 -2.67 -3.61 -24.77
C LYS A 163 -2.37 -4.59 -23.63
N ILE A 164 -2.89 -4.35 -22.42
CA ILE A 164 -2.44 -5.04 -21.20
C ILE A 164 -3.46 -6.06 -20.70
N ARG A 165 -4.75 -5.70 -20.64
CA ARG A 165 -5.81 -6.59 -20.14
C ARG A 165 -5.89 -7.93 -20.90
N PRO A 166 -5.67 -8.01 -22.23
CA PRO A 166 -5.61 -9.29 -22.94
C PRO A 166 -4.44 -10.19 -22.49
N LEU A 167 -3.30 -9.60 -22.13
CA LEU A 167 -2.15 -10.36 -21.61
C LEU A 167 -2.46 -10.96 -20.23
N LEU A 168 -3.17 -10.24 -19.37
CA LEU A 168 -3.63 -10.77 -18.09
C LEU A 168 -4.62 -11.93 -18.29
N ALA A 169 -5.56 -11.79 -19.23
CA ALA A 169 -6.48 -12.85 -19.61
C ALA A 169 -5.75 -14.08 -20.21
N GLN A 170 -4.66 -13.86 -20.96
CA GLN A 170 -3.81 -14.93 -21.48
C GLN A 170 -3.16 -15.74 -20.34
N ILE A 171 -2.67 -15.09 -19.28
CA ILE A 171 -2.16 -15.77 -18.09
C ILE A 171 -3.27 -16.64 -17.46
N LYS A 172 -4.47 -16.08 -17.26
CA LYS A 172 -5.61 -16.83 -16.70
C LYS A 172 -5.96 -18.06 -17.53
N LYS A 173 -6.04 -17.91 -18.87
CA LYS A 173 -6.34 -19.01 -19.79
C LYS A 173 -5.27 -20.10 -19.72
N TRP A 174 -4.00 -19.70 -19.71
CA TRP A 174 -2.87 -20.63 -19.59
C TRP A 174 -2.93 -21.41 -18.27
N ILE A 175 -3.14 -20.73 -17.13
CA ILE A 175 -3.32 -21.38 -15.82
C ILE A 175 -4.49 -22.35 -15.84
N GLY A 176 -5.60 -21.97 -16.47
CA GLY A 176 -6.78 -22.81 -16.65
C GLY A 176 -6.47 -24.19 -17.23
N THR A 177 -5.44 -24.28 -18.09
CA THR A 177 -5.00 -25.55 -18.69
C THR A 177 -3.88 -26.26 -17.92
N GLU A 178 -2.96 -25.51 -17.33
CA GLU A 178 -1.76 -26.07 -16.69
C GLU A 178 -1.98 -26.48 -15.23
N GLN A 179 -2.95 -25.88 -14.53
CA GLN A 179 -3.19 -26.16 -13.11
C GLN A 179 -3.54 -27.64 -12.83
N PHE A 180 -4.13 -28.34 -13.81
CA PHE A 180 -4.48 -29.75 -13.68
C PHE A 180 -3.29 -30.71 -13.89
N LYS A 181 -2.15 -30.18 -14.35
CA LYS A 181 -0.92 -30.94 -14.63
C LYS A 181 0.12 -30.81 -13.51
N VAL A 182 -0.20 -30.10 -12.44
CA VAL A 182 0.72 -29.82 -11.33
C VAL A 182 0.09 -30.21 -9.99
N LEU A 183 0.93 -30.55 -9.03
CA LEU A 183 0.46 -30.81 -7.66
C LEU A 183 0.00 -29.48 -7.02
N PRO A 184 -1.22 -29.38 -6.46
CA PRO A 184 -1.74 -28.13 -5.88
C PRO A 184 -0.85 -27.52 -4.80
N LYS A 185 -0.13 -28.36 -4.03
CA LYS A 185 0.75 -27.92 -2.93
C LYS A 185 2.17 -27.52 -3.38
N SER A 186 2.54 -27.78 -4.64
CA SER A 186 3.82 -27.32 -5.21
C SER A 186 3.89 -25.79 -5.26
N LEU A 187 5.08 -25.21 -5.37
CA LEU A 187 5.23 -23.76 -5.47
C LEU A 187 4.49 -23.20 -6.70
N ILE A 188 4.60 -23.88 -7.85
CA ILE A 188 3.88 -23.48 -9.07
C ILE A 188 2.36 -23.63 -8.91
N GLY A 189 1.88 -24.71 -8.29
CA GLY A 189 0.45 -24.91 -8.00
C GLY A 189 -0.12 -23.81 -7.08
N LYS A 190 0.64 -23.43 -6.04
CA LYS A 190 0.30 -22.30 -5.16
C LYS A 190 0.31 -20.96 -5.89
N ALA A 191 1.25 -20.73 -6.80
CA ALA A 191 1.31 -19.50 -7.61
C ALA A 191 0.09 -19.38 -8.54
N MET A 192 -0.27 -20.48 -9.21
CA MET A 192 -1.46 -20.57 -10.06
C MET A 192 -2.74 -20.31 -9.27
N ALA A 193 -2.92 -20.99 -8.14
CA ALA A 193 -4.09 -20.82 -7.27
C ALA A 193 -4.18 -19.37 -6.74
N TYR A 194 -3.05 -18.79 -6.32
CA TYR A 194 -2.99 -17.41 -5.88
C TYR A 194 -3.43 -16.44 -6.99
N PHE A 195 -2.90 -16.59 -8.20
CA PHE A 195 -3.27 -15.73 -9.34
C PHE A 195 -4.77 -15.82 -9.64
N ILE A 196 -5.35 -17.03 -9.68
CA ILE A 196 -6.78 -17.20 -9.95
C ILE A 196 -7.63 -16.55 -8.86
N ASN A 197 -7.26 -16.72 -7.59
CA ASN A 197 -7.98 -16.12 -6.47
C ASN A 197 -7.90 -14.58 -6.48
N GLN A 198 -6.76 -14.01 -6.89
CA GLN A 198 -6.61 -12.55 -6.99
C GLN A 198 -7.13 -11.98 -8.31
N TYR A 199 -7.43 -12.80 -9.32
CA TYR A 199 -7.80 -12.34 -10.66
C TYR A 199 -8.92 -11.28 -10.68
N PRO A 200 -10.01 -11.40 -9.90
CA PRO A 200 -11.03 -10.35 -9.88
C PRO A 200 -10.48 -8.97 -9.49
N LYS A 201 -9.53 -8.93 -8.53
CA LYS A 201 -8.88 -7.69 -8.11
C LYS A 201 -7.82 -7.22 -9.10
N LEU A 202 -7.12 -8.15 -9.75
CA LEU A 202 -6.16 -7.85 -10.81
C LEU A 202 -6.86 -7.33 -12.07
N ASP A 203 -8.11 -7.71 -12.32
CA ASP A 203 -8.92 -7.16 -13.41
C ASP A 203 -9.53 -5.80 -13.04
N ALA A 204 -9.84 -5.58 -11.75
CA ALA A 204 -10.37 -4.31 -11.25
C ALA A 204 -9.43 -3.11 -11.46
N ILE A 205 -8.12 -3.33 -11.62
CA ILE A 205 -7.14 -2.25 -11.92
C ILE A 205 -7.44 -1.52 -13.22
N PHE A 206 -8.14 -2.16 -14.16
CA PHE A 206 -8.53 -1.56 -15.45
C PHE A 206 -9.83 -0.75 -15.35
N GLY A 207 -10.44 -0.69 -14.16
CA GLY A 207 -11.66 0.10 -13.93
C GLY A 207 -11.44 1.60 -14.07
N ASP A 208 -10.25 2.09 -13.71
CA ASP A 208 -9.89 3.50 -13.71
C ASP A 208 -8.40 3.68 -14.05
N GLY A 209 -8.06 4.66 -14.89
CA GLY A 209 -6.68 4.91 -15.32
C GLY A 209 -5.75 5.40 -14.20
N ARG A 210 -6.31 5.90 -13.09
CA ARG A 210 -5.58 6.33 -11.89
C ARG A 210 -4.98 5.16 -11.12
N ILE A 211 -5.56 3.96 -11.23
CA ILE A 211 -5.12 2.79 -10.46
C ILE A 211 -3.81 2.28 -11.05
N GLU A 212 -2.80 2.09 -10.20
CA GLU A 212 -1.51 1.53 -10.62
C GLU A 212 -1.59 0.02 -10.85
N LEU A 213 -0.68 -0.54 -11.67
CA LEU A 213 -0.56 -1.99 -11.78
C LEU A 213 -0.08 -2.65 -10.48
N ASP A 214 0.70 -1.89 -9.70
CA ASP A 214 1.34 -2.33 -8.47
C ASP A 214 1.10 -1.35 -7.32
N ASN A 215 1.19 -1.88 -6.10
CA ASN A 215 1.08 -1.13 -4.86
C ASN A 215 2.45 -0.55 -4.41
N ASP A 216 3.40 -0.38 -5.32
CA ASP A 216 4.80 -0.05 -4.97
C ASP A 216 4.96 1.37 -4.40
N LEU A 217 4.05 2.29 -4.75
CA LEU A 217 4.10 3.67 -4.26
C LEU A 217 3.90 3.74 -2.73
N ILE A 218 2.98 2.95 -2.17
CA ILE A 218 2.81 2.88 -0.72
C ILE A 218 3.97 2.13 -0.03
N GLU A 219 4.56 1.11 -0.67
CA GLU A 219 5.78 0.47 -0.14
C GLU A 219 6.93 1.49 -0.03
N ASN A 220 7.07 2.37 -1.02
CA ASN A 220 8.02 3.47 -1.01
C ASN A 220 7.71 4.50 0.09
N ALA A 221 6.43 4.76 0.35
CA ALA A 221 6.00 5.62 1.46
C ALA A 221 6.37 5.04 2.83
N ILE A 222 6.29 3.72 2.98
CA ILE A 222 6.63 2.99 4.22
C ILE A 222 8.15 2.88 4.43
N ARG A 223 8.94 2.86 3.35
CA ARG A 223 10.38 2.61 3.36
C ARG A 223 11.18 3.47 4.36
N PRO A 224 10.95 4.79 4.51
CA PRO A 224 11.63 5.60 5.51
C PRO A 224 11.44 5.06 6.94
N MET A 225 10.22 4.62 7.29
CA MET A 225 9.98 4.00 8.59
C MET A 225 10.69 2.65 8.71
N ALA A 226 10.69 1.84 7.65
CA ALA A 226 11.40 0.56 7.65
C ALA A 226 12.92 0.72 7.89
N ILE A 227 13.52 1.78 7.33
CA ILE A 227 14.91 2.17 7.60
C ILE A 227 15.03 2.70 9.03
N GLY A 228 14.11 3.56 9.46
CA GLY A 228 14.09 4.13 10.81
C GLY A 228 14.08 3.08 11.91
N ARG A 229 13.36 1.96 11.73
CA ARG A 229 13.36 0.82 12.67
C ARG A 229 14.72 0.14 12.86
N LYS A 230 15.71 0.42 12.01
CA LYS A 230 17.11 0.02 12.23
C LYS A 230 17.88 1.01 13.12
N ASN A 231 17.38 2.24 13.22
CA ASN A 231 18.00 3.35 13.95
C ASN A 231 17.35 3.62 15.32
N TYR A 232 16.12 3.15 15.56
CA TYR A 232 15.47 3.17 16.87
C TYR A 232 14.89 1.80 17.23
N LEU A 233 14.95 1.43 18.52
CA LEU A 233 14.54 0.11 18.99
C LEU A 233 13.02 -0.07 19.11
N PHE A 234 12.32 0.96 19.61
CA PHE A 234 10.87 0.95 19.86
C PHE A 234 10.33 2.37 20.10
N CYS A 235 9.00 2.54 20.01
CA CYS A 235 8.31 3.70 20.57
C CYS A 235 8.13 3.54 22.09
N GLY A 236 8.30 4.62 22.85
CA GLY A 236 8.24 4.59 24.32
C GLY A 236 6.85 4.34 24.93
N SER A 237 5.79 4.46 24.14
CA SER A 237 4.40 4.15 24.52
C SER A 237 3.52 4.06 23.28
N HIS A 238 2.27 3.60 23.45
CA HIS A 238 1.27 3.66 22.39
C HIS A 238 0.99 5.09 21.91
N GLY A 239 0.97 6.07 22.82
CA GLY A 239 0.83 7.49 22.45
C GLY A 239 2.00 7.98 21.62
N ALA A 240 3.23 7.58 21.97
CA ALA A 240 4.41 7.90 21.16
C ALA A 240 4.36 7.25 19.76
N ALA A 241 3.79 6.05 19.64
CA ALA A 241 3.59 5.39 18.35
C ALA A 241 2.52 6.09 17.47
N GLN A 242 1.47 6.64 18.10
CA GLN A 242 0.49 7.50 17.41
C GLN A 242 1.11 8.82 16.95
N ASN A 243 1.92 9.47 17.80
CA ASN A 243 2.64 10.69 17.43
C ASN A 243 3.61 10.43 16.26
N ALA A 244 4.32 9.30 16.28
CA ALA A 244 5.16 8.91 15.16
C ALA A 244 4.34 8.73 13.87
N ALA A 245 3.16 8.10 13.94
CA ALA A 245 2.27 7.96 12.80
C ALA A 245 1.89 9.33 12.21
N MET A 246 1.53 10.28 13.07
CA MET A 246 1.20 11.64 12.68
C MET A 246 2.34 12.32 11.91
N LEU A 247 3.56 12.29 12.45
CA LEU A 247 4.73 12.89 11.81
C LEU A 247 5.11 12.19 10.49
N TYR A 248 5.06 10.85 10.44
CA TYR A 248 5.31 10.11 9.20
C TYR A 248 4.29 10.46 8.11
N SER A 249 3.03 10.75 8.50
CA SER A 249 1.99 11.18 7.56
C SER A 249 2.32 12.53 6.93
N PHE A 250 2.66 13.52 7.77
CA PHE A 250 2.98 14.86 7.28
C PHE A 250 4.26 14.90 6.46
N PHE A 251 5.35 14.35 7.00
CA PHE A 251 6.65 14.40 6.32
C PHE A 251 6.68 13.50 5.09
N GLY A 252 5.96 12.37 5.12
CA GLY A 252 5.74 11.54 3.94
C GLY A 252 5.01 12.32 2.84
N SER A 253 3.94 13.03 3.20
CA SER A 253 3.17 13.85 2.25
C SER A 253 4.00 15.03 1.70
N CYS A 254 4.75 15.73 2.56
CA CYS A 254 5.66 16.81 2.14
C CYS A 254 6.66 16.29 1.10
N LYS A 255 7.30 15.14 1.39
CA LYS A 255 8.27 14.53 0.47
C LYS A 255 7.63 14.16 -0.88
N MET A 256 6.42 13.62 -0.90
CA MET A 256 5.74 13.24 -2.14
C MET A 256 5.34 14.45 -2.99
N GLN A 257 5.14 15.60 -2.37
CA GLN A 257 4.82 16.87 -3.02
C GLN A 257 6.05 17.75 -3.28
N ASP A 258 7.26 17.23 -3.05
CA ASP A 258 8.51 17.98 -3.16
C ASP A 258 8.56 19.25 -2.28
N ILE A 259 7.86 19.22 -1.14
CA ILE A 259 7.84 20.28 -0.13
C ILE A 259 8.88 19.99 0.95
N ASN A 260 9.66 21.00 1.33
CA ASN A 260 10.59 20.91 2.46
C ASN A 260 9.81 20.78 3.78
N PRO A 261 9.93 19.66 4.53
CA PRO A 261 9.16 19.46 5.75
C PRO A 261 9.45 20.50 6.85
N ARG A 262 10.65 21.09 6.84
CA ARG A 262 11.01 22.13 7.81
C ARG A 262 10.28 23.44 7.51
N GLU A 263 10.32 23.88 6.26
CA GLU A 263 9.62 25.10 5.84
C GLU A 263 8.11 24.99 6.08
N TRP A 264 7.53 23.82 5.78
CA TRP A 264 6.13 23.52 6.09
C TRP A 264 5.82 23.63 7.60
N LEU A 265 6.72 23.17 8.46
CA LEU A 265 6.53 23.26 9.91
C LEU A 265 6.68 24.70 10.41
N ASP A 266 7.64 25.45 9.87
CA ASP A 266 7.90 26.85 10.21
C ASP A 266 6.70 27.74 9.85
N GLU A 267 6.05 27.48 8.70
CA GLU A 267 4.80 28.15 8.30
C GLU A 267 3.63 27.85 9.23
N LEU A 268 3.52 26.61 9.71
CA LEU A 268 2.42 26.17 10.59
C LEU A 268 2.60 26.61 12.04
N LEU A 269 3.84 26.71 12.52
CA LEU A 269 4.19 27.08 13.88
C LEU A 269 5.07 28.34 13.89
N PRO A 270 4.58 29.49 13.37
CA PRO A 270 5.40 30.69 13.17
C PRO A 270 5.98 31.29 14.47
N GLY A 271 5.40 30.93 15.63
CA GLY A 271 5.89 31.33 16.95
C GLY A 271 7.06 30.51 17.50
N TYR A 272 7.45 29.41 16.85
CA TYR A 272 8.58 28.55 17.22
C TYR A 272 9.87 28.98 16.50
N GLN A 273 10.12 30.28 16.35
CA GLN A 273 11.44 30.75 15.93
C GLN A 273 12.43 30.46 17.06
N THR A 274 13.25 29.42 16.89
CA THR A 274 14.47 29.26 17.67
C THR A 274 15.32 30.51 17.45
N LYS A 275 15.41 31.36 18.47
CA LYS A 275 16.56 32.25 18.63
C LYS A 275 17.77 31.32 18.76
N VAL A 276 18.46 31.08 17.65
CA VAL A 276 19.81 30.50 17.63
C VAL A 276 20.78 31.60 18.03
#